data_AF-A0A438CII9-F1
#
_entry.id   AF-A0A438CII9-F1
#
_cell.length_a   1.000
_cell.length_b   1.000
_cell.length_c   1.000
_cell.angle_alpha   90.00
_cell.angle_beta   90.00
_cell.angle_gamma   90.00
#
_symmetry.space_group_name_H-M   'P 1'
#
loop_
_entity.id
_entity.type
_entity.pdbx_description
1 polymer ?
#
loop_
_entity_poly.entity_id
_entity_poly.type
_entity_poly.pdbx_seq_one_letter_code
_entity_poly.pdbx_strand_id
1 'polypeptide(L)' 'MNQSSSSLVVPLKRQFLISWVVLEFDMDMEELKQNFTILHVEAFNSEKKRSAVSMRSKADSTIHVNWKGAAEMILF' A
#
# COMPACT_ATOMS: atom_id res chain seq x y z
N MET A 1 -27.90 0.15 -31.15
CA MET A 1 -27.24 1.01 -30.14
C MET A 1 -27.39 0.35 -28.79
N ASN A 2 -26.44 -0.50 -28.39
CA ASN A 2 -26.43 -1.03 -27.03
C ASN A 2 -25.50 -0.14 -26.22
N GLN A 3 -26.10 0.71 -25.38
CA GLN A 3 -25.38 1.32 -24.28
C GLN A 3 -25.10 0.22 -23.27
N SER A 4 -23.91 -0.36 -23.35
CA SER A 4 -23.37 -1.18 -22.27
C SER A 4 -23.20 -0.27 -21.07
N SER A 5 -24.07 -0.43 -20.08
CA SER A 5 -23.93 0.17 -18.76
C SER A 5 -22.51 -0.13 -18.25
N SER A 6 -21.61 0.84 -18.31
CA SER A 6 -20.33 0.76 -17.63
C SER A 6 -20.65 0.68 -16.15
N SER A 7 -20.60 -0.52 -15.58
CA SER A 7 -20.54 -0.64 -14.13
C SER A 7 -19.36 0.23 -13.71
N LEU A 8 -19.62 1.22 -12.86
CA LEU A 8 -18.58 1.94 -12.16
C LEU A 8 -17.88 0.88 -11.31
N VAL A 9 -16.85 0.24 -11.87
CA VAL A 9 -15.97 -0.63 -11.10
C VAL A 9 -15.23 0.30 -10.17
N VAL A 10 -15.78 0.48 -8.96
CA VAL A 10 -15.13 1.22 -7.89
C VAL A 10 -13.79 0.52 -7.65
N PRO A 11 -12.64 1.17 -7.84
CA PRO A 11 -11.36 0.50 -7.66
C PRO A 11 -11.25 0.01 -6.22
N LEU A 12 -10.84 -1.24 -6.03
CA LEU A 12 -10.44 -1.73 -4.71
C LEU A 12 -9.43 -0.76 -4.11
N LYS A 13 -9.55 -0.42 -2.82
CA LYS A 13 -8.73 0.62 -2.13
C LYS A 13 -7.22 0.54 -2.43
N ARG A 14 -6.68 -0.67 -2.62
CA ARG A 14 -5.28 -0.89 -3.01
C ARG A 14 -4.98 -0.32 -4.40
N GLN A 15 -5.80 -0.65 -5.38
CA GLN A 15 -5.61 -0.22 -6.77
C GLN A 15 -5.68 1.30 -6.90
N PHE A 16 -6.58 1.93 -6.14
CA PHE A 16 -6.69 3.39 -6.08
C PHE A 16 -5.41 4.04 -5.52
N LEU A 17 -4.87 3.54 -4.40
CA LEU A 17 -3.65 4.09 -3.80
C LEU A 17 -2.45 3.93 -4.73
N ILE A 18 -2.31 2.77 -5.38
CA ILE A 18 -1.22 2.54 -6.35
C ILE A 18 -1.37 3.49 -7.55
N SER A 19 -2.57 3.63 -8.12
CA SER A 19 -2.77 4.56 -9.24
C SER A 19 -2.52 6.01 -8.85
N TRP A 20 -2.97 6.43 -7.66
CA TRP A 20 -2.75 7.80 -7.19
C TRP A 20 -1.27 8.10 -6.99
N VAL A 21 -0.51 7.18 -6.40
CA VAL A 21 0.92 7.37 -6.17
C VAL A 21 1.73 7.39 -7.48
N VAL A 22 1.37 6.54 -8.44
CA VAL A 22 2.00 6.57 -9.78
C VAL A 22 1.66 7.87 -10.51
N LEU A 23 0.40 8.32 -10.48
CA LEU A 23 -0.05 9.49 -11.23
C LEU A 23 0.41 10.82 -10.62
N GLU A 24 0.37 10.95 -9.30
CA GLU A 24 0.63 12.23 -8.63
C GLU A 24 2.08 12.41 -8.16
N PHE A 25 2.81 11.30 -7.96
CA PHE A 25 4.18 11.33 -7.44
C PHE A 25 5.22 10.72 -8.39
N ASP A 26 4.81 10.29 -9.58
CA ASP A 26 5.68 9.67 -10.61
C ASP A 26 6.53 8.52 -10.04
N MET A 27 5.98 7.77 -9.08
CA MET A 27 6.71 6.69 -8.43
C MET A 27 6.79 5.47 -9.35
N ASP A 28 8.02 5.01 -9.61
CA ASP A 28 8.27 3.72 -10.25
C ASP A 28 8.14 2.59 -9.22
N MET A 29 7.05 1.82 -9.34
CA MET A 29 6.77 0.70 -8.46
C MET A 29 7.71 -0.49 -8.68
N GLU A 30 8.28 -0.67 -9.88
CA GLU A 30 9.26 -1.72 -10.14
C GLU A 30 10.61 -1.35 -9.54
N GLU A 31 11.05 -0.10 -9.68
CA GLU A 31 12.24 0.41 -9.01
C GLU A 31 12.12 0.26 -7.48
N LEU A 32 10.97 0.63 -6.90
CA LEU A 32 10.74 0.51 -5.47
C LEU A 32 10.82 -0.96 -5.00
N LYS A 33 10.24 -1.91 -5.74
CA LYS A 33 10.37 -3.34 -5.42
C LYS A 33 11.81 -3.84 -5.53
N GLN A 34 12.60 -3.28 -6.45
CA GLN A 34 14.00 -3.63 -6.61
C GLN A 34 14.88 -3.05 -5.51
N ASN A 35 14.55 -1.87 -4.98
CA ASN A 35 15.34 -1.18 -3.95
C ASN A 35 15.07 -1.66 -2.52
N PHE A 36 13.98 -2.39 -2.28
CA PHE A 36 13.59 -2.86 -0.95
C PHE A 36 13.42 -4.38 -0.88
N THR A 37 13.67 -4.95 0.30
CA THR A 37 13.35 -6.36 0.62
C THR A 37 12.30 -6.39 1.72
N ILE A 38 11.17 -7.04 1.47
CA ILE A 38 10.14 -7.26 2.50
C ILE A 38 10.69 -8.26 3.53
N LEU A 39 10.68 -7.86 4.80
CA LEU A 39 11.13 -8.72 5.91
C LEU A 39 9.95 -9.39 6.62
N HIS A 40 8.87 -8.64 6.85
CA HIS A 40 7.68 -9.16 7.54
C HIS A 40 6.43 -8.44 7.07
N VAL A 41 5.33 -9.19 6.97
CA VAL A 41 3.98 -8.68 6.68
C VAL A 41 3.05 -9.17 7.77
N GLU A 42 2.45 -8.22 8.49
CA GLU A 42 1.32 -8.47 9.39
C GLU A 42 0.04 -8.09 8.63
N ALA A 43 -0.75 -9.09 8.26
CA ALA A 43 -2.05 -8.87 7.62
C ALA A 43 -3.01 -8.13 8.56
N PHE A 44 -4.04 -7.49 7.99
CA PHE A 44 -5.03 -6.77 8.79
C PHE A 44 -5.74 -7.73 9.76
N ASN A 45 -5.70 -7.38 11.04
CA ASN A 45 -6.39 -8.11 12.10
C ASN A 45 -7.51 -7.22 12.67
N SER A 46 -8.71 -7.77 12.83
CA SER A 46 -9.91 -7.03 13.27
C SER A 46 -9.85 -6.58 14.73
N GLU A 47 -9.17 -7.33 15.60
CA GLU A 47 -8.98 -6.96 17.01
C GLU A 47 -7.94 -5.84 17.13
N LYS A 48 -6.81 -5.96 16.42
CA LYS A 48 -5.75 -4.94 16.38
C LYS A 48 -6.12 -3.71 15.55
N LYS A 49 -7.14 -3.83 14.69
CA LYS A 49 -7.61 -2.84 13.70
C LYS A 49 -6.48 -2.20 12.87
N ARG A 50 -5.42 -2.96 12.60
CA ARG A 50 -4.25 -2.50 11.84
C ARG A 50 -3.55 -3.65 11.13
N SER A 51 -2.68 -3.28 10.21
CA SER A 51 -1.73 -4.12 9.49
C SER A 51 -0.37 -3.43 9.48
N ALA A 52 0.70 -4.19 9.31
CA ALA A 52 2.06 -3.67 9.24
C ALA A 52 2.89 -4.35 8.16
N VAL A 53 3.86 -3.63 7.62
CA VAL A 53 4.92 -4.19 6.77
C VAL A 53 6.25 -3.63 7.24
N SER A 54 7.24 -4.50 7.39
CA SER A 54 8.63 -4.09 7.56
C SER A 54 9.44 -4.46 6.32
N MET A 55 10.32 -3.56 5.91
CA MET A 55 11.16 -3.72 4.74
C MET A 55 12.54 -3.14 4.98
N ARG A 56 13.55 -3.70 4.32
CA ARG A 56 14.93 -3.23 4.36
C ARG A 56 15.28 -2.52 3.06
N SER A 57 15.82 -1.33 3.14
CA SER A 57 16.46 -0.64 2.01
C SER A 57 17.75 -1.37 1.63
N LYS A 58 17.93 -1.66 0.34
CA LYS A 58 19.15 -2.30 -0.15
C LYS A 58 20.33 -1.33 -0.26
N ALA A 59 20.08 -0.01 -0.28
CA ALA A 59 21.12 1.01 -0.42
C ALA A 59 21.91 1.22 0.86
N ASP A 60 21.23 1.24 2.01
CA ASP A 60 21.81 1.62 3.30
C ASP A 60 21.47 0.63 4.43
N SER A 61 20.78 -0.48 4.13
CA SER A 61 20.29 -1.46 5.10
C SER A 61 19.31 -0.93 6.15
N THR A 62 18.78 0.29 6.00
CA THR A 62 17.79 0.86 6.90
C THR A 62 16.51 0.01 6.90
N ILE A 63 15.94 -0.23 8.08
CA ILE A 63 14.67 -0.94 8.25
C ILE A 63 13.55 0.08 8.38
N HIS A 64 12.61 0.04 7.46
CA HIS A 64 11.38 0.84 7.48
C HIS A 64 10.23 -0.03 7.97
N VAL A 65 9.43 0.50 8.90
CA VAL A 65 8.22 -0.15 9.41
C VAL A 65 7.02 0.75 9.13
N ASN A 66 6.13 0.28 8.27
CA ASN A 66 4.93 1.01 7.87
C ASN A 66 3.70 0.38 8.49
N TRP A 67 2.88 1.20 9.15
CA TRP A 67 1.62 0.78 9.75
C TRP A 67 0.43 1.40 9.01
N LYS A 68 -0.66 0.65 8.93
CA LYS A 68 -1.94 1.12 8.39
C LYS A 68 -3.06 0.56 9.24
N GLY A 69 -3.95 1.42 9.75
CA GLY A 69 -5.05 1.01 10.60
C GLY A 69 -6.05 2.13 10.86
N ALA A 70 -6.98 1.89 11.78
CA ALA A 70 -7.84 2.94 12.29
C ALA A 70 -6.98 4.06 12.91
N ALA A 71 -7.38 5.32 12.72
CA ALA A 71 -6.62 6.47 13.24
C ALA A 71 -6.36 6.35 14.75
N GLU A 72 -7.37 5.86 15.50
CA GLU A 72 -7.27 5.60 16.93
C GLU A 72 -6.17 4.59 17.30
N MET A 73 -5.81 3.66 16.41
CA MET A 73 -4.79 2.63 16.67
C MET A 73 -3.38 3.01 16.20
N ILE A 74 -3.25 4.13 15.47
CA ILE A 74 -1.98 4.61 14.91
C ILE A 74 -1.50 5.86 15.64
N LEU A 75 -2.41 6.75 16.03
CA LEU A 75 -2.09 8.08 16.59
C LEU A 75 -2.17 8.15 18.12
N PHE A 76 -2.69 7.11 18.79
CA PHE A 76 -2.76 7.05 20.25
C PHE A 76 -1.75 6.07 20.82
#